data_AF-A0A5D2Y7E4-F1
#
_entry.id   AF-A0A5D2Y7E4-F1
#
_cell.length_a   1.000
_cell.length_b   1.000
_cell.length_c   1.000
_cell.angle_alpha   90.00
_cell.angle_beta   90.00
_cell.angle_gamma   90.00
#
_symmetry.space_group_name_H-M   'P 1'
#
loop_
_entity.id
_entity.type
_entity.pdbx_description
1 polymer ?
#
loop_
_entity_poly.entity_id
_entity_poly.type
_entity_poly.pdbx_seq_one_letter_code
_entity_poly.pdbx_strand_id
1 'polypeptide(L)'
;MSCADLEPLQSNPNLEEGFCKALLCRLRFRKHFFHVLSCMKRPQGRGLESARKHIASCLTELESILKSADFLRSCFDESCEGDIDDKTTASGFEPIGFDAMLNSRLSAPTPPRAIKILSWKKAVEYFVKLLHDLDVICSYSLDPHLESLLRFVVQFQKSQPDLVARSHLQLLLVQDGKLYGRDPFFAVINKAAALPEATKNQDIQKNESFLQLGMLVMNLLKILCTNAAWQRRKLGKFLQDWRVIYVQLELAFRNECGEVSSSSNDENTCMKIFQHILLWVEEQTFWIAFRFLILGFELELYSTGEYCMVYWYLYAVLIKLAEKTHLMMAVSHDTAKRKGKKKKDSPKDLARESRIPPAVLFLQCYICLAEGLTMYLSRCLLL
;
A
#
# COMPACT_ATOMS: atom_id res chain seq x y z
N MET A 1 1.16 -50.01 -1.97
CA MET A 1 2.26 -50.11 -1.01
C MET A 1 1.70 -50.80 0.22
N SER A 2 2.23 -51.96 0.58
CA SER A 2 1.85 -52.64 1.83
C SER A 2 2.43 -51.84 3.01
N CYS A 3 1.74 -51.78 4.14
CA CYS A 3 2.16 -51.00 5.31
C CYS A 3 3.45 -51.54 5.97
N ALA A 4 3.99 -52.66 5.49
CA ALA A 4 5.10 -53.39 6.10
C ALA A 4 6.50 -52.88 5.70
N ASP A 5 6.61 -52.01 4.69
CA ASP A 5 7.91 -51.50 4.19
C ASP A 5 8.22 -50.06 4.62
N LEU A 6 7.49 -49.52 5.62
CA LEU A 6 7.70 -48.16 6.12
C LEU A 6 8.64 -48.21 7.32
N GLU A 7 9.86 -47.70 7.16
CA GLU A 7 10.78 -47.48 8.28
C GLU A 7 10.16 -46.46 9.26
N PRO A 8 10.06 -46.78 10.56
CA PRO A 8 9.48 -45.88 11.55
C PRO A 8 10.39 -44.66 11.76
N LEU A 9 9.81 -43.49 12.00
CA LEU A 9 10.56 -42.26 12.23
C LEU A 9 11.35 -42.28 13.54
N GLN A 10 10.95 -43.15 14.48
CA GLN A 10 11.61 -43.30 15.78
C GLN A 10 11.35 -44.69 16.39
N SER A 11 12.07 -45.03 17.46
CA SER A 11 12.12 -46.40 17.99
C SER A 11 10.92 -46.82 18.86
N ASN A 12 10.16 -45.88 19.44
CA ASN A 12 9.01 -46.12 20.31
C ASN A 12 7.66 -45.97 19.56
N PRO A 13 7.00 -47.07 19.16
CA PRO A 13 5.81 -47.02 18.29
C PRO A 13 4.64 -46.17 18.83
N ASN A 14 4.55 -45.93 20.15
CA ASN A 14 3.50 -45.12 20.75
C ASN A 14 3.63 -43.61 20.44
N LEU A 15 4.82 -43.14 20.04
CA LEU A 15 5.08 -41.74 19.69
C LEU A 15 4.95 -41.46 18.19
N GLU A 16 4.86 -42.52 17.37
CA GLU A 16 4.95 -42.44 15.91
C GLU A 16 3.85 -41.57 15.31
N GLU A 17 2.63 -41.69 15.81
CA GLU A 17 1.50 -40.88 15.35
C GLU A 17 1.74 -39.38 15.62
N GLY A 18 2.31 -39.04 16.77
CA GLY A 18 2.62 -37.67 17.16
C GLY A 18 3.70 -37.05 16.26
N PHE A 19 4.78 -37.78 15.99
CA PHE A 19 5.83 -37.36 15.07
C PHE A 19 5.32 -37.23 13.63
N CYS A 20 4.54 -38.20 13.15
CA CYS A 20 3.91 -38.13 11.83
C CYS A 20 3.01 -36.90 11.69
N LYS A 21 2.16 -36.60 12.68
CA LYS A 21 1.31 -35.40 12.70
C LYS A 21 2.14 -34.12 12.68
N ALA A 22 3.19 -34.04 13.50
CA ALA A 22 4.08 -32.89 13.58
C ALA A 22 4.84 -32.66 12.26
N LEU A 23 5.30 -33.71 11.59
CA LEU A 23 5.96 -33.58 10.29
C LEU A 23 4.96 -33.19 9.19
N LEU A 24 3.79 -33.82 9.18
CA LEU A 24 2.77 -33.61 8.17
C LEU A 24 2.25 -32.17 8.14
N CYS A 25 1.99 -31.56 9.30
CA CYS A 25 1.53 -30.17 9.36
C CYS A 25 2.59 -29.19 8.80
N ARG A 26 3.88 -29.43 9.06
CA ARG A 26 5.00 -28.64 8.49
C ARG A 26 5.09 -28.78 6.97
N LEU A 27 4.90 -29.99 6.43
CA LEU A 27 4.88 -30.22 4.98
C LEU A 27 3.66 -29.58 4.30
N ARG A 28 2.48 -29.70 4.92
CA ARG A 28 1.24 -29.08 4.44
C ARG A 28 1.33 -27.56 4.46
N PHE A 29 1.86 -26.99 5.54
CA PHE A 29 2.15 -25.56 5.62
C PHE A 29 3.04 -25.11 4.46
N ARG A 30 4.18 -25.77 4.21
CA ARG A 30 5.08 -25.43 3.11
C ARG A 30 4.39 -25.52 1.74
N LYS A 31 3.61 -26.58 1.52
CA LYS A 31 2.81 -26.75 0.29
C LYS A 31 1.82 -25.61 0.10
N HIS A 32 1.03 -25.30 1.12
CA HIS A 32 0.04 -24.22 1.05
C HIS A 32 0.71 -22.86 0.88
N PHE A 33 1.79 -22.58 1.60
CA PHE A 33 2.54 -21.35 1.48
C PHE A 33 3.11 -21.15 0.07
N PHE A 34 3.66 -22.21 -0.54
CA PHE A 34 4.09 -22.16 -1.94
C PHE A 34 2.93 -21.85 -2.90
N HIS A 35 1.75 -22.42 -2.65
CA HIS A 35 0.56 -22.10 -3.43
C HIS A 35 0.10 -20.64 -3.23
N VAL A 36 0.15 -20.09 -2.02
CA VAL A 36 -0.12 -18.66 -1.77
C VAL A 36 0.77 -17.80 -2.67
N LEU A 37 2.09 -18.01 -2.63
CA LEU A 37 3.04 -17.23 -3.43
C LEU A 37 2.82 -17.40 -4.94
N SER A 38 2.49 -18.60 -5.39
CA SER A 38 2.24 -18.90 -6.80
C SER A 38 0.94 -18.27 -7.30
N CYS A 39 -0.13 -18.31 -6.49
CA CYS A 39 -1.42 -17.69 -6.79
C CYS A 39 -1.30 -16.16 -6.85
N MET A 40 -0.55 -15.54 -5.93
CA MET A 40 -0.35 -14.09 -5.91
C MET A 40 0.42 -13.55 -7.13
N LYS A 41 1.24 -14.37 -7.81
CA LYS A 41 1.90 -14.00 -9.08
C LYS A 41 0.91 -13.83 -10.23
N ARG A 42 -0.30 -14.38 -10.12
CA ARG A 42 -1.36 -14.28 -11.12
C ARG A 42 -2.56 -13.56 -10.49
N PRO A 43 -2.48 -12.24 -10.27
CA PRO A 43 -3.52 -11.50 -9.56
C PRO A 43 -4.84 -11.44 -10.35
N GLN A 44 -4.79 -11.65 -11.66
CA GLN A 44 -5.97 -11.66 -12.52
C GLN A 44 -6.76 -12.97 -12.38
N GLY A 45 -8.09 -12.90 -12.40
CA GLY A 45 -8.97 -14.05 -12.24
C GLY A 45 -9.17 -14.46 -10.78
N ARG A 46 -9.20 -15.77 -10.50
CA ARG A 46 -9.41 -16.33 -9.13
C ARG A 46 -8.12 -16.52 -8.33
N GLY A 47 -6.99 -15.95 -8.77
CA GLY A 47 -5.68 -16.12 -8.13
C GLY A 47 -5.69 -15.63 -6.68
N LEU A 48 -6.15 -14.40 -6.44
CA LEU A 48 -6.23 -13.83 -5.09
C LEU A 48 -7.21 -14.60 -4.19
N GLU A 49 -8.38 -14.96 -4.70
CA GLU A 49 -9.35 -15.79 -3.97
C GLU A 49 -8.77 -17.16 -3.56
N SER A 50 -8.04 -17.79 -4.47
CA SER A 50 -7.35 -19.07 -4.19
C SER A 50 -6.21 -18.89 -3.20
N ALA A 51 -5.48 -17.77 -3.26
CA ALA A 51 -4.45 -17.44 -2.29
C ALA A 51 -5.06 -17.33 -0.88
N ARG A 52 -6.21 -16.65 -0.72
CA ARG A 52 -6.92 -16.55 0.58
C ARG A 52 -7.30 -17.91 1.15
N LYS A 53 -7.80 -18.84 0.32
CA LYS A 53 -8.09 -20.21 0.74
C LYS A 53 -6.84 -20.92 1.27
N HIS A 54 -5.72 -20.79 0.57
CA HIS A 54 -4.44 -21.36 1.02
C HIS A 54 -3.87 -20.64 2.24
N ILE A 55 -4.09 -19.33 2.41
CA ILE A 55 -3.72 -18.59 3.63
C ILE A 55 -4.48 -19.14 4.83
N ALA A 56 -5.79 -19.36 4.71
CA ALA A 56 -6.58 -19.97 5.78
C ALA A 56 -6.05 -21.36 6.15
N SER A 57 -5.72 -22.20 5.16
CA SER A 57 -5.07 -23.49 5.41
C SER A 57 -3.69 -23.34 6.08
N CYS A 58 -2.87 -22.37 5.66
CA CYS A 58 -1.58 -22.11 6.31
C CYS A 58 -1.76 -21.74 7.79
N LEU A 59 -2.74 -20.91 8.14
CA LEU A 59 -3.00 -20.51 9.53
C LEU A 59 -3.42 -21.72 10.38
N THR A 60 -4.29 -22.60 9.87
CA THR A 60 -4.66 -23.84 10.59
C THR A 60 -3.49 -24.80 10.76
N GLU A 61 -2.61 -24.88 9.76
CA GLU A 61 -1.40 -25.72 9.86
C GLU A 61 -0.37 -25.10 10.82
N LEU A 62 -0.22 -23.77 10.86
CA LEU A 62 0.64 -23.09 11.84
C LEU A 62 0.14 -23.28 13.28
N GLU A 63 -1.17 -23.25 13.51
CA GLU A 63 -1.73 -23.57 14.82
C GLU A 63 -1.42 -25.01 15.23
N SER A 64 -1.52 -25.95 14.28
CA SER A 64 -1.15 -27.36 14.50
C SER A 64 0.36 -27.52 14.76
N ILE A 65 1.19 -26.74 14.08
CA ILE A 65 2.63 -26.67 14.28
C ILE A 65 2.96 -26.17 15.70
N LEU A 66 2.27 -25.13 16.18
CA LEU A 66 2.43 -24.61 17.54
C LEU A 66 2.05 -25.66 18.58
N LYS A 67 0.86 -26.27 18.45
CA LYS A 67 0.39 -27.33 19.36
C LYS A 67 1.33 -28.56 19.38
N SER A 68 1.99 -28.85 18.25
CA SER A 68 2.96 -29.95 18.20
C SER A 68 4.23 -29.70 19.02
N ALA A 69 4.52 -28.45 19.42
CA ALA A 69 5.73 -28.11 20.17
C ALA A 69 5.73 -28.72 21.57
N ASP A 70 4.60 -28.72 22.27
CA ASP A 70 4.50 -29.29 23.62
C ASP A 70 4.75 -30.80 23.61
N PHE A 71 4.17 -31.50 22.63
CA PHE A 71 4.45 -32.92 22.39
C PHE A 71 5.94 -33.16 22.14
N LEU A 72 6.55 -32.41 21.22
CA LEU A 72 7.96 -32.57 20.90
C LEU A 72 8.85 -32.31 22.12
N ARG A 73 8.57 -31.27 22.90
CA ARG A 73 9.33 -30.95 24.11
C ARG A 73 9.23 -32.06 25.15
N SER A 74 8.04 -32.62 25.37
CA SER A 74 7.85 -33.75 26.31
C SER A 74 8.58 -35.03 25.91
N CYS A 75 8.93 -35.19 24.63
CA CYS A 75 9.67 -36.36 24.15
C CYS A 75 11.19 -36.27 24.39
N PHE A 76 11.72 -35.08 24.66
CA PHE A 76 13.16 -34.81 24.72
C PHE A 76 13.56 -34.09 26.02
N ASP A 77 12.94 -34.46 27.15
CA ASP A 77 13.19 -33.93 28.49
C ASP A 77 14.70 -33.92 28.84
N GLU A 78 15.40 -32.87 28.43
CA GLU A 78 16.70 -32.48 28.96
C GLU A 78 16.51 -31.15 29.69
N SER A 79 16.67 -31.25 31.02
CA SER A 79 16.70 -30.17 31.99
C SER A 79 17.80 -29.16 31.63
N CYS A 80 17.48 -28.22 30.75
CA CYS A 80 18.29 -27.03 30.60
C CYS A 80 17.51 -25.87 31.23
N GLU A 81 17.82 -25.53 32.48
CA GLU A 81 17.35 -24.32 33.19
C GLU A 81 18.18 -23.10 32.77
N GLY A 82 18.20 -22.81 31.47
CA GLY A 82 18.85 -21.62 30.92
C GLY A 82 17.86 -20.75 30.17
N ASP A 83 18.24 -19.51 29.88
CA ASP A 83 17.49 -18.54 29.05
C ASP A 83 17.42 -19.00 27.56
N ILE A 84 16.77 -20.15 27.34
CA ILE A 84 16.76 -21.01 26.14
C ILE A 84 15.70 -20.61 25.13
N ASP A 85 14.83 -19.68 25.51
CA ASP A 85 13.62 -19.36 24.74
C ASP A 85 13.94 -18.66 23.41
N ASP A 86 15.18 -18.19 23.22
CA ASP A 86 15.55 -17.38 22.05
C ASP A 86 16.30 -18.13 20.93
N LYS A 87 16.80 -19.36 21.13
CA LYS A 87 17.69 -20.05 20.16
C LYS A 87 17.30 -21.47 19.74
N THR A 88 16.20 -22.01 20.24
CA THR A 88 15.85 -23.42 20.02
C THR A 88 14.73 -23.62 19.01
N THR A 89 14.70 -24.82 18.45
CA THR A 89 13.62 -25.36 17.61
C THR A 89 12.42 -25.78 18.48
N ALA A 90 11.32 -26.20 17.85
CA ALA A 90 10.12 -26.70 18.55
C ALA A 90 10.41 -27.82 19.57
N SER A 91 11.44 -28.64 19.29
CA SER A 91 11.88 -29.76 20.12
C SER A 91 12.95 -29.39 21.16
N GLY A 92 13.33 -28.11 21.29
CA GLY A 92 14.35 -27.67 22.24
C GLY A 92 15.80 -27.78 21.74
N PHE A 93 16.02 -28.40 20.57
CA PHE A 93 17.36 -28.52 19.97
C PHE A 93 17.78 -27.28 19.20
N GLU A 94 19.09 -27.14 18.98
CA GLU A 94 19.64 -26.13 18.08
C GLU A 94 19.13 -26.31 16.63
N PRO A 95 18.88 -25.20 15.90
CA PRO A 95 18.39 -25.25 14.54
C PRO A 95 19.46 -25.78 13.58
N ILE A 96 19.20 -26.94 12.98
CA ILE A 96 20.08 -27.56 11.99
C ILE A 96 20.23 -26.64 10.77
N GLY A 97 21.47 -26.42 10.34
CA GLY A 97 21.80 -25.62 9.16
C GLY A 97 21.88 -24.11 9.41
N PHE A 98 21.72 -23.64 10.65
CA PHE A 98 21.90 -22.24 11.02
C PHE A 98 23.08 -22.09 11.98
N ASP A 99 24.09 -21.31 11.58
CA ASP A 99 25.25 -20.97 12.42
C ASP A 99 25.39 -19.44 12.54
N ALA A 100 25.19 -18.91 13.74
CA ALA A 100 25.31 -17.49 14.05
C ALA A 100 26.76 -16.97 13.91
N MET A 101 27.76 -17.87 13.96
CA MET A 101 29.19 -17.59 13.91
C MET A 101 29.78 -17.74 12.50
N LEU A 102 28.96 -18.06 11.49
CA LEU A 102 29.44 -18.26 10.12
C LEU A 102 30.18 -17.02 9.57
N ASN A 103 29.68 -15.83 9.87
CA ASN A 103 30.29 -14.56 9.47
C ASN A 103 31.59 -14.19 10.21
N SER A 104 31.87 -14.76 11.37
CA SER A 104 33.14 -14.53 12.07
C SER A 104 34.24 -15.46 11.57
N ARG A 105 33.88 -16.56 10.91
CA ARG A 105 34.81 -17.56 10.37
C ARG A 105 35.23 -17.27 8.93
N LEU A 106 34.36 -16.62 8.15
CA LEU A 106 34.66 -16.20 6.79
C LEU A 106 35.30 -14.81 6.79
N SER A 107 36.45 -14.67 6.13
CA SER A 107 37.23 -13.43 6.02
C SER A 107 36.52 -12.38 5.15
N ALA A 108 35.39 -11.87 5.61
CA ALA A 108 34.73 -10.74 4.97
C ALA A 108 35.54 -9.45 5.24
N PRO A 109 35.64 -8.52 4.28
CA PRO A 109 36.30 -7.21 4.48
C PRO A 109 35.54 -6.29 5.45
N THR A 110 34.36 -6.70 5.93
CA THR A 110 33.55 -5.98 6.92
C THR A 110 33.67 -6.61 8.30
N PRO A 111 33.64 -5.83 9.39
CA PRO A 111 33.62 -6.36 10.75
C PRO A 111 32.55 -7.46 10.91
N PRO A 112 32.85 -8.55 11.63
CA PRO A 112 31.94 -9.67 11.77
C PRO A 112 30.64 -9.19 12.44
N ARG A 113 29.51 -9.42 11.75
CA ARG A 113 28.18 -9.13 12.29
C ARG A 113 27.62 -10.40 12.90
N ALA A 114 27.30 -10.36 14.19
CA ALA A 114 26.55 -11.42 14.85
C ALA A 114 25.15 -11.51 14.22
N ILE A 115 24.81 -12.66 13.65
CA ILE A 115 23.46 -12.93 13.18
C ILE A 115 22.66 -13.46 14.37
N LYS A 116 21.60 -12.74 14.77
CA LYS A 116 20.65 -13.28 15.74
C LYS A 116 19.67 -14.22 15.03
N ILE A 117 19.77 -15.51 15.31
CA ILE A 117 18.79 -16.50 14.85
C ILE A 117 17.46 -16.23 15.56
N LEU A 118 16.36 -16.26 14.80
CA LEU A 118 15.02 -16.11 15.34
C LEU A 118 14.65 -17.32 16.19
N SER A 119 14.03 -17.08 17.34
CA SER A 119 13.47 -18.14 18.16
C SER A 119 12.33 -18.85 17.44
N TRP A 120 12.07 -20.10 17.81
CA TRP A 120 10.95 -20.87 17.28
C TRP A 120 9.62 -20.09 17.35
N LYS A 121 9.30 -19.54 18.53
CA LYS A 121 8.06 -18.79 18.75
C LYS A 121 7.98 -17.56 17.84
N LYS A 122 9.05 -16.75 17.79
CA LYS A 122 9.14 -15.57 16.92
C LYS A 122 9.03 -15.92 15.44
N ALA A 123 9.59 -17.06 15.01
CA ALA A 123 9.50 -17.52 13.64
C ALA A 123 8.06 -17.87 13.25
N VAL A 124 7.31 -18.53 14.13
CA VAL A 124 5.88 -18.81 13.89
C VAL A 124 5.05 -17.52 13.91
N GLU A 125 5.25 -16.66 14.90
CA GLU A 125 4.59 -15.35 14.99
C GLU A 125 4.81 -14.50 13.72
N TYR A 126 6.04 -14.52 13.19
CA TYR A 126 6.38 -13.87 11.92
C TYR A 126 5.53 -14.39 10.77
N PHE A 127 5.40 -15.72 10.60
CA PHE A 127 4.60 -16.28 9.51
C PHE A 127 3.11 -16.01 9.69
N VAL A 128 2.60 -16.01 10.93
CA VAL A 128 1.21 -15.63 11.22
C VAL A 128 0.95 -14.18 10.81
N LYS A 129 1.81 -13.25 11.24
CA LYS A 129 1.72 -11.83 10.85
C LYS A 129 1.79 -11.67 9.33
N LEU A 130 2.77 -12.31 8.70
CA LEU A 130 2.93 -12.26 7.23
C LEU A 130 1.68 -12.76 6.51
N LEU A 131 1.08 -13.88 6.94
CA LEU A 131 -0.12 -14.42 6.32
C LEU A 131 -1.33 -13.49 6.46
N HIS A 132 -1.48 -12.83 7.62
CA HIS A 132 -2.53 -11.82 7.79
C HIS A 132 -2.30 -10.61 6.87
N ASP A 133 -1.06 -10.10 6.78
CA ASP A 133 -0.72 -9.01 5.86
C ASP A 133 -1.00 -9.40 4.39
N LEU A 134 -0.66 -10.64 3.99
CA LEU A 134 -0.95 -11.15 2.65
C LEU A 134 -2.46 -11.36 2.42
N ASP A 135 -3.24 -11.74 3.44
CA ASP A 135 -4.70 -11.84 3.31
C ASP A 135 -5.33 -10.47 3.07
N VAL A 136 -4.87 -9.43 3.76
CA VAL A 136 -5.31 -8.04 3.53
C VAL A 136 -5.04 -7.65 2.08
N ILE A 137 -3.84 -7.93 1.55
CA ILE A 137 -3.50 -7.67 0.15
C ILE A 137 -4.44 -8.45 -0.81
N CYS A 138 -4.68 -9.74 -0.54
CA CYS A 138 -5.53 -10.58 -1.39
C CYS A 138 -7.03 -10.27 -1.27
N SER A 139 -7.45 -9.63 -0.18
CA SER A 139 -8.85 -9.21 0.03
C SER A 139 -9.20 -7.93 -0.73
N TYR A 140 -8.18 -7.17 -1.16
CA TYR A 140 -8.40 -5.94 -1.87
C TYR A 140 -8.95 -6.22 -3.28
N SER A 141 -10.16 -5.70 -3.55
CA SER A 141 -10.70 -5.66 -4.90
C SER A 141 -9.79 -4.80 -5.77
N LEU A 142 -9.37 -5.31 -6.94
CA LEU A 142 -8.48 -4.64 -7.90
C LEU A 142 -9.16 -3.42 -8.55
N ASP A 143 -9.47 -2.42 -7.74
CA ASP A 143 -10.15 -1.19 -8.10
C ASP A 143 -9.22 -0.36 -9.01
N PRO A 144 -9.67 0.01 -10.23
CA PRO A 144 -8.91 0.88 -11.11
C PRO A 144 -8.86 2.35 -10.65
N HIS A 145 -9.61 2.76 -9.61
CA HIS A 145 -9.56 4.13 -9.10
C HIS A 145 -8.31 4.38 -8.24
N LEU A 146 -7.47 5.31 -8.69
CA LEU A 146 -6.21 5.65 -8.04
C LEU A 146 -6.39 6.15 -6.60
N GLU A 147 -7.42 6.97 -6.33
CA GLU A 147 -7.63 7.53 -4.98
C GLU A 147 -7.97 6.46 -3.93
N SER A 148 -8.83 5.50 -4.28
CA SER A 148 -9.11 4.33 -3.44
C SER A 148 -7.86 3.52 -3.16
N LEU A 149 -7.03 3.33 -4.20
CA LEU A 149 -5.77 2.61 -4.08
C LEU A 149 -4.77 3.35 -3.17
N LEU A 150 -4.58 4.66 -3.34
CA LEU A 150 -3.68 5.46 -2.50
C LEU A 150 -4.10 5.38 -1.03
N ARG A 151 -5.41 5.49 -0.75
CA ARG A 151 -5.96 5.31 0.61
C ARG A 151 -5.71 3.91 1.15
N PHE A 152 -5.94 2.87 0.35
CA PHE A 152 -5.65 1.49 0.75
C PHE A 152 -4.18 1.28 1.09
N VAL A 153 -3.25 1.74 0.24
CA VAL A 153 -1.81 1.59 0.50
C VAL A 153 -1.41 2.33 1.77
N VAL A 154 -1.87 3.56 1.97
CA VAL A 154 -1.58 4.32 3.20
C VAL A 154 -2.14 3.61 4.43
N GLN A 155 -3.36 3.08 4.37
CA GLN A 155 -3.96 2.34 5.48
C GLN A 155 -3.21 1.04 5.76
N PHE A 156 -2.81 0.31 4.73
CA PHE A 156 -1.99 -0.90 4.86
C PHE A 156 -0.63 -0.59 5.49
N GLN A 157 0.00 0.56 5.18
CA GLN A 157 1.26 0.93 5.84
C GLN A 157 1.11 1.24 7.33
N LYS A 158 -0.07 1.71 7.77
CA LYS A 158 -0.33 1.98 9.19
C LYS A 158 -0.36 0.71 10.04
N SER A 159 -0.61 -0.47 9.46
CA SER A 159 -0.48 -1.75 10.18
C SER A 159 0.97 -2.21 10.36
N GLN A 160 1.95 -1.40 9.93
CA GLN A 160 3.39 -1.70 9.98
C GLN A 160 3.77 -3.06 9.38
N PRO A 161 3.42 -3.29 8.09
CA PRO A 161 3.70 -4.54 7.41
C PRO A 161 5.19 -4.75 7.19
N ASP A 162 5.61 -6.01 7.27
CA ASP A 162 7.02 -6.38 7.10
C ASP A 162 7.49 -6.24 5.65
N LEU A 163 8.80 -6.33 5.44
CA LEU A 163 9.43 -6.15 4.12
C LEU A 163 8.84 -7.07 3.04
N VAL A 164 8.56 -8.32 3.39
CA VAL A 164 8.06 -9.33 2.43
C VAL A 164 6.65 -8.96 1.97
N ALA A 165 5.74 -8.64 2.90
CA ALA A 165 4.37 -8.21 2.57
C ALA A 165 4.37 -6.92 1.72
N ARG A 166 5.20 -5.93 2.10
CA ARG A 166 5.38 -4.69 1.34
C ARG A 166 5.89 -4.92 -0.08
N SER A 167 6.83 -5.85 -0.26
CA SER A 167 7.35 -6.24 -1.58
C SER A 167 6.27 -6.91 -2.43
N HIS A 168 5.45 -7.78 -1.83
CA HIS A 168 4.32 -8.40 -2.52
C HIS A 168 3.26 -7.39 -2.94
N LEU A 169 2.93 -6.41 -2.08
CA LEU A 169 2.04 -5.33 -2.46
C LEU A 169 2.63 -4.52 -3.62
N GLN A 170 3.90 -4.11 -3.54
CA GLN A 170 4.53 -3.34 -4.61
C GLN A 170 4.51 -4.10 -5.96
N LEU A 171 4.80 -5.40 -5.95
CA LEU A 171 4.74 -6.26 -7.14
C LEU A 171 3.31 -6.46 -7.64
N LEU A 172 2.30 -6.48 -6.77
CA LEU A 172 0.90 -6.51 -7.18
C LEU A 172 0.50 -5.21 -7.89
N LEU A 173 0.88 -4.06 -7.33
CA LEU A 173 0.48 -2.76 -7.86
C LEU A 173 1.12 -2.46 -9.21
N VAL A 174 2.41 -2.75 -9.37
CA VAL A 174 3.15 -2.40 -10.58
C VAL A 174 3.72 -3.66 -11.24
N GLN A 175 3.15 -4.03 -12.39
CA GLN A 175 3.60 -5.14 -13.22
C GLN A 175 3.73 -4.68 -14.66
N ASP A 176 4.89 -4.92 -15.29
CA ASP A 176 5.17 -4.57 -16.69
C ASP A 176 4.83 -3.11 -17.05
N GLY A 177 5.07 -2.17 -16.13
CA GLY A 177 4.77 -0.75 -16.32
C GLY A 177 3.28 -0.39 -16.29
N LYS A 178 2.41 -1.30 -15.85
CA LYS A 178 0.96 -1.12 -15.74
C LYS A 178 0.48 -1.33 -14.30
N LEU A 179 -0.66 -0.73 -13.97
CA LEU A 179 -1.37 -0.99 -12.72
C LEU A 179 -1.98 -2.39 -12.76
N TYR A 180 -1.63 -3.24 -11.79
CA TYR A 180 -2.02 -4.67 -11.71
C TYR A 180 -1.70 -5.51 -12.97
N GLY A 181 -0.77 -5.04 -13.81
CA GLY A 181 -0.48 -5.65 -15.13
C GLY A 181 -1.62 -5.50 -16.15
N ARG A 182 -2.71 -4.80 -15.81
CA ARG A 182 -3.90 -4.63 -16.65
C ARG A 182 -4.00 -3.22 -17.21
N ASP A 183 -4.00 -2.23 -16.32
CA ASP A 183 -4.40 -0.87 -16.66
C ASP A 183 -3.17 0.01 -16.91
N PRO A 184 -2.96 0.57 -18.11
CA PRO A 184 -1.85 1.49 -18.36
C PRO A 184 -2.03 2.76 -17.52
N PHE A 185 -0.93 3.28 -16.96
CA PHE A 185 -1.00 4.43 -16.04
C PHE A 185 -1.65 5.67 -16.65
N PHE A 186 -1.51 5.88 -17.95
CA PHE A 186 -2.22 6.96 -18.64
C PHE A 186 -3.75 6.83 -18.50
N ALA A 187 -4.31 5.63 -18.67
CA ALA A 187 -5.74 5.40 -18.51
C ALA A 187 -6.18 5.58 -17.04
N VAL A 188 -5.34 5.16 -16.10
CA VAL A 188 -5.56 5.37 -14.66
C VAL A 188 -5.59 6.86 -14.32
N ILE A 189 -4.63 7.64 -14.84
CA ILE A 189 -4.55 9.09 -14.66
C ILE A 189 -5.75 9.78 -15.27
N ASN A 190 -6.14 9.44 -16.50
CA ASN A 190 -7.31 10.06 -17.15
C ASN A 190 -8.59 9.87 -16.34
N LYS A 191 -8.75 8.67 -15.76
CA LYS A 191 -9.88 8.39 -14.88
C LYS A 191 -9.80 9.19 -13.57
N ALA A 192 -8.61 9.27 -12.97
CA ALA A 192 -8.37 10.04 -11.75
C ALA A 192 -8.64 11.55 -11.97
N ALA A 193 -8.13 12.10 -13.07
CA ALA A 193 -8.29 13.48 -13.49
C ALA A 193 -9.69 13.81 -14.08
N ALA A 194 -10.61 12.85 -14.08
CA ALA A 194 -11.99 13.01 -14.51
C ALA A 194 -12.15 13.52 -15.96
N LEU A 195 -11.28 13.07 -16.87
CA LEU A 195 -11.36 13.46 -18.28
C LEU A 195 -12.61 12.87 -18.95
N PRO A 196 -13.26 13.59 -19.88
CA PRO A 196 -14.40 13.07 -20.63
C PRO A 196 -14.01 11.84 -21.49
N GLU A 197 -14.79 10.75 -21.46
CA GLU A 197 -14.49 9.53 -22.25
C GLU A 197 -14.39 9.73 -23.78
N ALA A 198 -14.85 10.87 -24.30
CA ALA A 198 -14.75 11.25 -25.71
C ALA A 198 -13.32 11.64 -26.13
N THR A 199 -12.40 11.87 -25.19
CA THR A 199 -11.05 12.35 -25.46
C THR A 199 -10.02 11.23 -25.58
N LYS A 200 -10.36 10.14 -26.29
CA LYS A 200 -9.39 9.08 -26.64
C LYS A 200 -8.49 9.51 -27.81
N ASN A 201 -7.94 10.72 -27.75
CA ASN A 201 -6.97 11.19 -28.73
C ASN A 201 -5.66 10.44 -28.50
N GLN A 202 -5.30 9.57 -29.45
CA GLN A 202 -4.10 8.74 -29.38
C GLN A 202 -2.81 9.56 -29.48
N ASP A 203 -2.86 10.80 -29.98
CA ASP A 203 -1.67 11.62 -30.17
C ASP A 203 -1.20 12.33 -28.90
N ILE A 204 -2.13 12.70 -28.00
CA ILE A 204 -1.79 13.29 -26.69
C ILE A 204 -1.06 12.25 -25.80
N GLN A 205 -1.35 10.96 -25.99
CA GLN A 205 -0.66 9.87 -25.28
C GLN A 205 0.83 9.77 -25.60
N LYS A 206 1.25 10.25 -26.77
CA LYS A 206 2.64 10.20 -27.22
C LYS A 206 3.47 11.37 -26.71
N ASN A 207 2.82 12.38 -26.13
CA ASN A 207 3.55 13.52 -25.57
C ASN A 207 4.40 13.05 -24.38
N GLU A 208 5.68 13.39 -24.42
CA GLU A 208 6.69 12.96 -23.47
C GLU A 208 6.32 13.30 -22.02
N SER A 209 5.70 14.46 -21.81
CA SER A 209 5.25 14.92 -20.49
C SER A 209 4.21 13.97 -19.86
N PHE A 210 3.30 13.40 -20.65
CA PHE A 210 2.33 12.43 -20.13
C PHE A 210 2.96 11.08 -19.78
N LEU A 211 3.96 10.65 -20.54
CA LEU A 211 4.73 9.44 -20.22
C LEU A 211 5.51 9.63 -18.92
N GLN A 212 6.17 10.77 -18.76
CA GLN A 212 6.88 11.13 -17.52
C GLN A 212 5.92 11.22 -16.32
N LEU A 213 4.71 11.78 -16.50
CA LEU A 213 3.68 11.79 -15.47
C LEU A 213 3.26 10.37 -15.06
N GLY A 214 3.08 9.47 -16.03
CA GLY A 214 2.81 8.05 -15.77
C GLY A 214 3.91 7.37 -14.95
N MET A 215 5.18 7.66 -15.27
CA MET A 215 6.34 7.17 -14.52
C MET A 215 6.37 7.72 -13.08
N LEU A 216 6.00 8.98 -12.87
CA LEU A 216 5.89 9.57 -11.53
C LEU A 216 4.77 8.90 -10.72
N VAL A 217 3.59 8.64 -11.29
CA VAL A 217 2.53 7.92 -10.56
C VAL A 217 2.97 6.50 -10.19
N MET A 218 3.64 5.79 -11.10
CA MET A 218 4.22 4.48 -10.80
C MET A 218 5.24 4.55 -9.66
N ASN A 219 6.12 5.55 -9.68
CA ASN A 219 7.12 5.76 -8.63
C ASN A 219 6.48 6.14 -7.29
N LEU A 220 5.39 6.92 -7.29
CA LEU A 220 4.62 7.24 -6.09
C LEU A 220 4.12 5.97 -5.41
N LEU A 221 3.46 5.08 -6.16
CA LEU A 221 2.97 3.80 -5.63
C LEU A 221 4.11 2.95 -5.06
N LYS A 222 5.25 2.90 -5.76
CA LYS A 222 6.45 2.19 -5.26
C LYS A 222 6.97 2.80 -3.96
N ILE A 223 7.07 4.12 -3.87
CA ILE A 223 7.51 4.83 -2.66
C ILE A 223 6.57 4.53 -1.50
N LEU A 224 5.26 4.62 -1.69
CA LEU A 224 4.26 4.35 -0.66
C LEU A 224 4.31 2.91 -0.13
N CYS A 225 4.87 1.96 -0.88
CA CYS A 225 5.09 0.60 -0.40
C CYS A 225 6.36 0.42 0.45
N THR A 226 7.21 1.44 0.59
CA THR A 226 8.44 1.36 1.40
C THR A 226 8.17 1.62 2.88
N ASN A 227 9.17 1.43 3.76
CA ASN A 227 8.99 1.77 5.18
C ASN A 227 8.77 3.28 5.38
N ALA A 228 8.13 3.67 6.50
CA ALA A 228 7.72 5.05 6.76
C ALA A 228 8.87 6.07 6.69
N ALA A 229 10.05 5.75 7.24
CA ALA A 229 11.23 6.63 7.17
C ALA A 229 11.68 6.86 5.73
N TRP A 230 11.69 5.80 4.91
CA TRP A 230 12.03 5.91 3.49
C TRP A 230 10.97 6.65 2.68
N GLN A 231 9.68 6.41 2.96
CA GLN A 231 8.58 7.20 2.40
C GLN A 231 8.82 8.69 2.67
N ARG A 232 9.05 9.07 3.93
CA ARG A 232 9.27 10.46 4.33
C ARG A 232 10.45 11.10 3.61
N ARG A 233 11.57 10.38 3.52
CA ARG A 233 12.78 10.87 2.81
C ARG A 233 12.54 11.04 1.31
N LYS A 234 11.85 10.08 0.68
CA LYS A 234 11.63 10.10 -0.77
C LYS A 234 10.58 11.12 -1.18
N LEU A 235 9.44 11.19 -0.48
CA LEU A 235 8.36 12.15 -0.78
C LEU A 235 8.86 13.60 -0.74
N GLY A 236 9.80 13.95 0.15
CA GLY A 236 10.38 15.30 0.19
C GLY A 236 11.11 15.70 -1.08
N LYS A 237 11.88 14.78 -1.67
CA LYS A 237 12.53 15.01 -2.97
C LYS A 237 11.50 14.97 -4.11
N PHE A 238 10.53 14.08 -3.97
CA PHE A 238 9.50 13.84 -4.96
C PHE A 238 8.62 15.06 -5.22
N LEU A 239 8.40 15.93 -4.23
CA LEU A 239 7.70 17.21 -4.42
C LEU A 239 8.37 18.10 -5.49
N GLN A 240 9.70 18.06 -5.62
CA GLN A 240 10.40 18.81 -6.67
C GLN A 240 10.16 18.19 -8.05
N ASP A 241 10.19 16.85 -8.14
CA ASP A 241 9.88 16.14 -9.39
C ASP A 241 8.46 16.45 -9.87
N TRP A 242 7.49 16.53 -8.95
CA TRP A 242 6.10 16.92 -9.24
C TRP A 242 5.95 18.39 -9.66
N ARG A 243 6.78 19.28 -9.12
CA ARG A 243 6.83 20.67 -9.58
C ARG A 243 7.39 20.77 -11.00
N VAL A 244 8.45 20.02 -11.31
CA VAL A 244 9.06 20.01 -12.65
C VAL A 244 8.06 19.52 -13.69
N ILE A 245 7.35 18.42 -13.43
CA ILE A 245 6.37 17.90 -14.38
C ILE A 245 5.20 18.86 -14.59
N TYR A 246 4.76 19.58 -13.54
CA TYR A 246 3.73 20.60 -13.67
C TYR A 246 4.16 21.69 -14.67
N VAL A 247 5.39 22.21 -14.53
CA VAL A 247 5.92 23.24 -15.45
C VAL A 247 6.06 22.70 -16.86
N GLN A 248 6.52 21.47 -17.04
CA GLN A 248 6.62 20.82 -18.35
C GLN A 248 5.25 20.64 -19.01
N LEU A 249 4.23 20.23 -18.24
CA LEU A 249 2.86 20.11 -18.72
C LEU A 249 2.27 21.48 -19.09
N GLU A 250 2.57 22.53 -18.31
CA GLU A 250 2.12 23.88 -18.62
C GLU A 250 2.78 24.43 -19.90
N LEU A 251 4.06 24.18 -20.11
CA LEU A 251 4.77 24.55 -21.34
C LEU A 251 4.24 23.78 -22.55
N ALA A 252 4.05 22.46 -22.42
CA ALA A 252 3.45 21.63 -23.46
C ALA A 252 2.05 22.13 -23.83
N PHE A 253 1.24 22.47 -22.82
CA PHE A 253 -0.08 23.06 -23.01
C PHE A 253 -0.02 24.37 -23.80
N ARG A 254 0.91 25.29 -23.46
CA ARG A 254 1.08 26.57 -24.16
C ARG A 254 1.52 26.39 -25.61
N ASN A 255 2.43 25.45 -25.88
CA ASN A 255 2.93 25.18 -27.23
C ASN A 255 1.84 24.58 -28.13
N GLU A 256 1.12 23.56 -27.66
CA GLU A 256 0.02 22.94 -28.41
C GLU A 256 -1.16 23.90 -28.64
N CYS A 257 -1.38 24.84 -27.71
CA CYS A 257 -2.37 25.91 -27.85
C CYS A 257 -1.93 27.03 -28.82
N GLY A 258 -0.62 27.27 -28.95
CA GLY A 258 -0.07 28.37 -29.74
C GLY A 258 0.10 28.04 -31.23
N GLU A 259 0.35 26.78 -31.58
CA GLU A 259 0.66 26.35 -32.96
C GLU A 259 -0.59 26.02 -33.80
N VAL A 260 -1.74 25.76 -33.19
CA VAL A 260 -2.98 25.35 -33.88
C VAL A 260 -4.00 26.49 -33.77
N SER A 261 -3.98 27.40 -34.73
CA SER A 261 -4.92 28.53 -34.84
C SER A 261 -5.92 28.36 -35.99
N SER A 262 -6.27 27.12 -36.37
CA SER A 262 -7.07 26.87 -37.58
C SER A 262 -8.06 25.69 -37.54
N SER A 263 -8.36 25.08 -36.38
CA SER A 263 -9.41 24.04 -36.28
C SER A 263 -10.24 24.10 -34.98
N SER A 264 -11.45 24.64 -35.07
CA SER A 264 -12.22 25.14 -33.92
C SER A 264 -12.82 24.09 -32.96
N ASN A 265 -12.79 22.79 -33.27
CA ASN A 265 -13.40 21.74 -32.42
C ASN A 265 -12.38 20.86 -31.65
N ASP A 266 -11.21 20.56 -32.22
CA ASP A 266 -10.18 19.76 -31.53
C ASP A 266 -9.34 20.60 -30.56
N GLU A 267 -9.10 21.89 -30.88
CA GLU A 267 -8.44 22.87 -30.00
C GLU A 267 -9.13 22.96 -28.62
N ASN A 268 -10.47 23.04 -28.60
CA ASN A 268 -11.26 23.14 -27.37
C ASN A 268 -11.30 21.84 -26.54
N THR A 269 -10.85 20.73 -27.12
CA THR A 269 -10.81 19.43 -26.45
C THR A 269 -9.45 19.19 -25.81
N CYS A 270 -8.36 19.47 -26.55
CA CYS A 270 -7.01 19.44 -26.02
C CYS A 270 -6.84 20.39 -24.83
N MET A 271 -7.37 21.61 -24.95
CA MET A 271 -7.29 22.57 -23.85
C MET A 271 -7.92 22.08 -22.55
N LYS A 272 -9.09 21.44 -22.64
CA LYS A 272 -9.76 20.89 -21.46
C LYS A 272 -8.94 19.74 -20.86
N ILE A 273 -8.38 18.86 -21.68
CA ILE A 273 -7.54 17.75 -21.22
C ILE A 273 -6.38 18.27 -20.37
N PHE A 274 -5.60 19.22 -20.88
CA PHE A 274 -4.48 19.79 -20.14
C PHE A 274 -4.92 20.52 -18.87
N GLN A 275 -6.00 21.30 -18.91
CA GLN A 275 -6.54 21.97 -17.72
C GLN A 275 -6.93 20.96 -16.63
N HIS A 276 -7.64 19.89 -16.98
CA HIS A 276 -8.02 18.83 -16.04
C HIS A 276 -6.79 18.14 -15.44
N ILE A 277 -5.78 17.85 -16.27
CA ILE A 277 -4.56 17.18 -15.82
C ILE A 277 -3.73 18.08 -14.92
N LEU A 278 -3.56 19.36 -15.28
CA LEU A 278 -2.83 20.34 -14.46
C LEU A 278 -3.50 20.51 -13.09
N LEU A 279 -4.83 20.66 -13.04
CA LEU A 279 -5.59 20.73 -11.79
C LEU A 279 -5.40 19.46 -10.94
N TRP A 280 -5.43 18.29 -11.57
CA TRP A 280 -5.19 17.02 -10.89
C TRP A 280 -3.75 16.89 -10.37
N VAL A 281 -2.75 17.30 -11.15
CA VAL A 281 -1.34 17.30 -10.73
C VAL A 281 -1.13 18.21 -9.51
N GLU A 282 -1.76 19.38 -9.48
CA GLU A 282 -1.74 20.25 -8.30
C GLU A 282 -2.39 19.58 -7.07
N GLU A 283 -3.58 18.98 -7.23
CA GLU A 283 -4.27 18.25 -6.17
C GLU A 283 -3.36 17.16 -5.58
N GLN A 284 -2.75 16.33 -6.44
CA GLN A 284 -1.83 15.29 -6.00
C GLN A 284 -0.56 15.84 -5.33
N THR A 285 -0.06 16.99 -5.78
CA THR A 285 1.09 17.65 -5.15
C THR A 285 0.77 18.04 -3.71
N PHE A 286 -0.42 18.60 -3.44
CA PHE A 286 -0.85 18.91 -2.08
C PHE A 286 -1.11 17.65 -1.25
N TRP A 287 -1.64 16.58 -1.85
CA TRP A 287 -1.78 15.29 -1.15
C TRP A 287 -0.42 14.72 -0.73
N ILE A 288 0.59 14.77 -1.61
CA ILE A 288 1.97 14.34 -1.31
C ILE A 288 2.57 15.20 -0.20
N ALA A 289 2.38 16.52 -0.25
CA ALA A 289 2.85 17.45 0.76
C ALA A 289 2.19 17.18 2.13
N PHE A 290 0.89 16.93 2.15
CA PHE A 290 0.16 16.53 3.34
C PHE A 290 0.72 15.24 3.93
N ARG A 291 0.91 14.19 3.11
CA ARG A 291 1.45 12.91 3.58
C ARG A 291 2.88 13.07 4.13
N PHE A 292 3.70 13.91 3.50
CA PHE A 292 5.04 14.25 3.96
C PHE A 292 5.04 14.90 5.35
N LEU A 293 4.13 15.85 5.60
CA LEU A 293 4.00 16.50 6.91
C LEU A 293 3.51 15.51 7.98
N ILE A 294 2.45 14.74 7.69
CA ILE A 294 1.92 13.75 8.64
C ILE A 294 2.95 12.68 9.00
N LEU A 295 3.73 12.19 8.02
CA LEU A 295 4.83 11.25 8.28
C LEU A 295 5.88 11.83 9.22
N GLY A 296 6.07 13.15 9.27
CA GLY A 296 6.98 13.78 10.24
C GLY A 296 6.48 13.65 11.68
N PHE A 297 5.16 13.72 11.89
CA PHE A 297 4.56 13.41 13.19
C PHE A 297 4.60 11.92 13.52
N GLU A 298 4.25 11.04 12.56
CA GLU A 298 4.29 9.57 12.74
C GLU A 298 5.71 9.06 13.10
N LEU A 299 6.75 9.79 12.69
CA LEU A 299 8.16 9.46 12.93
C LEU A 299 8.80 10.31 14.04
N GLU A 300 8.01 11.12 14.75
CA GLU A 300 8.49 11.98 15.84
C GLU A 300 9.67 12.90 15.45
N LEU A 301 9.64 13.42 14.21
CA LEU A 301 10.72 14.26 13.67
C LEU A 301 10.63 15.73 14.09
N TYR A 302 9.47 16.16 14.59
CA TYR A 302 9.21 17.54 14.98
C TYR A 302 9.35 17.71 16.49
N SER A 303 10.11 18.71 16.90
CA SER A 303 10.15 19.14 18.30
C SER A 303 8.89 19.95 18.66
N THR A 304 8.56 20.02 19.95
CA THR A 304 7.36 20.73 20.44
C THR A 304 7.36 22.22 20.07
N GLY A 305 8.52 22.86 19.98
CA GLY A 305 8.67 24.26 19.56
C GLY A 305 8.33 24.50 18.09
N GLU A 306 8.39 23.47 17.25
CA GLU A 306 8.10 23.56 15.81
C GLU A 306 6.62 23.32 15.49
N TYR A 307 5.84 22.80 16.44
CA TYR A 307 4.46 22.38 16.20
C TYR A 307 3.59 23.50 15.63
N CYS A 308 3.71 24.72 16.16
CA CYS A 308 2.90 25.85 15.69
C CYS A 308 3.12 26.12 14.19
N MET A 309 4.39 26.09 13.76
CA MET A 309 4.77 26.28 12.35
C MET A 309 4.31 25.11 11.48
N VAL A 310 4.53 23.87 11.92
CA VAL A 310 4.14 22.66 11.16
C VAL A 310 2.62 22.57 11.01
N TYR A 311 1.85 22.86 12.07
CA TYR A 311 0.39 22.90 12.00
C TYR A 311 -0.12 24.00 11.07
N TRP A 312 0.53 25.18 11.05
CA TRP A 312 0.19 26.23 10.11
C TRP A 312 0.40 25.79 8.65
N TYR A 313 1.53 25.16 8.34
CA TYR A 313 1.76 24.58 7.01
C TYR A 313 0.76 23.47 6.69
N LEU A 314 0.43 22.61 7.66
CA LEU A 314 -0.56 21.55 7.47
C LEU A 314 -1.93 22.12 7.13
N TYR A 315 -2.35 23.18 7.82
CA TYR A 315 -3.58 23.93 7.52
C TYR A 315 -3.55 24.50 6.11
N ALA A 316 -2.47 25.22 5.74
CA ALA A 316 -2.33 25.80 4.40
C ALA A 316 -2.41 24.74 3.29
N VAL A 317 -1.71 23.61 3.47
CA VAL A 317 -1.74 22.49 2.52
C VAL A 317 -3.13 21.88 2.42
N LEU A 318 -3.83 21.68 3.55
CA LEU A 318 -5.18 21.11 3.55
C LEU A 318 -6.22 22.04 2.94
N ILE A 319 -6.12 23.36 3.14
CA ILE A 319 -6.97 24.33 2.44
C ILE A 319 -6.76 24.24 0.94
N LYS A 320 -5.51 24.22 0.46
CA LYS A 320 -5.22 24.08 -0.97
C LYS A 320 -5.67 22.75 -1.54
N LEU A 321 -5.48 21.66 -0.80
CA LEU A 321 -6.02 20.36 -1.19
C LEU A 321 -7.54 20.42 -1.33
N ALA A 322 -8.24 21.02 -0.35
CA ALA A 322 -9.69 21.18 -0.39
C ALA A 322 -10.16 21.99 -1.61
N GLU A 323 -9.54 23.16 -1.85
CA GLU A 323 -9.83 24.01 -3.02
C GLU A 323 -9.72 23.21 -4.32
N LYS A 324 -8.63 22.47 -4.52
CA LYS A 324 -8.39 21.69 -5.74
C LYS A 324 -9.36 20.51 -5.88
N THR A 325 -9.64 19.79 -4.80
CA THR A 325 -10.63 18.70 -4.80
C THR A 325 -12.03 19.21 -5.18
N HIS A 326 -12.47 20.36 -4.64
CA HIS A 326 -13.75 20.96 -5.00
C HIS A 326 -13.80 21.42 -6.45
N LEU A 327 -12.72 22.05 -6.95
CA LEU A 327 -12.61 22.43 -8.37
C LEU A 327 -12.71 21.19 -9.27
N MET A 328 -11.98 20.12 -8.97
CA MET A 328 -12.04 18.86 -9.71
C MET A 328 -13.46 18.26 -9.73
N MET A 329 -14.17 18.34 -8.61
CA MET A 329 -15.56 17.91 -8.52
C MET A 329 -16.52 18.78 -9.34
N ALA A 330 -16.31 20.11 -9.37
CA ALA A 330 -17.11 21.04 -10.16
C ALA A 330 -16.94 20.80 -11.67
N VAL A 331 -15.69 20.69 -12.14
CA VAL A 331 -15.38 20.43 -13.55
C VAL A 331 -15.91 19.06 -14.00
N SER A 332 -15.89 18.06 -13.11
CA SER A 332 -16.52 16.74 -13.35
C SER A 332 -18.06 16.81 -13.52
N HIS A 333 -18.71 17.82 -12.96
CA HIS A 333 -20.17 17.94 -12.97
C HIS A 333 -20.70 18.64 -14.23
N ASP A 334 -19.96 19.61 -14.76
CA ASP A 334 -20.31 20.30 -16.00
C ASP A 334 -20.24 19.38 -17.22
N THR A 335 -19.32 18.41 -17.21
CA THR A 335 -19.24 17.36 -18.24
C THR A 335 -20.41 16.37 -18.14
N ALA A 336 -20.94 16.12 -16.93
CA ALA A 336 -22.09 15.23 -16.69
C ALA A 336 -23.44 15.89 -17.02
N LYS A 337 -23.62 17.19 -16.70
CA LYS A 337 -24.87 17.94 -16.99
C LYS A 337 -25.15 18.05 -18.50
N ARG A 338 -24.11 18.10 -19.34
CA ARG A 338 -24.25 18.12 -20.80
C ARG A 338 -24.76 16.79 -21.40
N LYS A 339 -24.78 15.70 -20.63
CA LYS A 339 -25.09 14.34 -21.13
C LYS A 339 -26.43 13.73 -20.70
N GLY A 340 -27.31 14.41 -19.95
CA GLY A 340 -28.64 13.80 -19.72
C GLY A 340 -29.63 14.52 -18.82
N LYS A 341 -30.72 15.01 -19.42
CA LYS A 341 -32.07 14.92 -18.85
C LYS A 341 -32.54 13.46 -18.96
N LYS A 342 -32.25 12.60 -17.97
CA LYS A 342 -33.07 11.41 -17.68
C LYS A 342 -32.79 10.89 -16.26
N LYS A 343 -33.89 10.57 -15.59
CA LYS A 343 -34.15 10.17 -14.19
C LYS A 343 -32.95 9.76 -13.31
N LYS A 344 -32.89 10.40 -12.15
CA LYS A 344 -32.02 10.16 -11.00
C LYS A 344 -32.68 9.11 -10.09
N ASP A 345 -31.93 8.07 -9.73
CA ASP A 345 -31.93 7.44 -8.40
C ASP A 345 -30.50 6.91 -8.13
N SER A 346 -30.11 6.90 -6.85
CA SER A 346 -28.75 6.86 -6.26
C SER A 346 -27.88 5.63 -6.61
N PRO A 347 -26.57 5.85 -6.91
CA PRO A 347 -25.47 5.53 -5.98
C PRO A 347 -24.31 6.56 -6.01
N LYS A 348 -24.53 7.73 -6.62
CA LYS A 348 -23.48 8.72 -6.92
C LYS A 348 -22.98 9.53 -5.72
N ASP A 349 -23.76 9.62 -4.63
CA ASP A 349 -23.38 10.46 -3.48
C ASP A 349 -22.34 9.78 -2.56
N LEU A 350 -22.40 8.45 -2.40
CA LEU A 350 -21.35 7.68 -1.70
C LEU A 350 -19.99 7.73 -2.44
N ALA A 351 -20.03 7.72 -3.79
CA ALA A 351 -18.83 7.89 -4.59
C ALA A 351 -18.25 9.33 -4.48
N ARG A 352 -19.09 10.33 -4.23
CA ARG A 352 -18.67 11.73 -3.99
C ARG A 352 -17.99 11.91 -2.63
N GLU A 353 -18.57 11.36 -1.57
CA GLU A 353 -17.94 11.38 -0.24
C GLU A 353 -16.62 10.62 -0.22
N SER A 354 -16.51 9.52 -0.98
CA SER A 354 -15.26 8.77 -1.11
C SER A 354 -14.12 9.57 -1.80
N ARG A 355 -14.44 10.65 -2.54
CA ARG A 355 -13.44 11.44 -3.27
C ARG A 355 -12.77 12.52 -2.41
N ILE A 356 -13.42 12.97 -1.33
CA ILE A 356 -12.86 14.01 -0.47
C ILE A 356 -11.95 13.34 0.59
N PRO A 357 -10.68 13.75 0.70
CA PRO A 357 -9.80 13.21 1.73
C PRO A 357 -10.39 13.42 3.15
N PRO A 358 -10.37 12.41 4.05
CA PRO A 358 -10.93 12.56 5.40
C PRO A 358 -10.33 13.73 6.20
N ALA A 359 -9.06 14.04 5.98
CA ALA A 359 -8.40 15.19 6.61
C ALA A 359 -8.96 16.54 6.12
N VAL A 360 -9.41 16.61 4.86
CA VAL A 360 -10.09 17.79 4.33
C VAL A 360 -11.48 17.93 4.94
N LEU A 361 -12.25 16.84 5.02
CA LEU A 361 -13.56 16.83 5.68
C LEU A 361 -13.44 17.29 7.14
N PHE A 362 -12.46 16.74 7.86
CA PHE A 362 -12.18 17.12 9.24
C PHE A 362 -11.88 18.62 9.36
N LEU A 363 -11.02 19.15 8.50
CA LEU A 363 -10.72 20.59 8.47
C LEU A 363 -11.99 21.43 8.23
N GLN A 364 -12.84 21.03 7.28
CA GLN A 364 -14.09 21.73 6.99
C GLN A 364 -15.04 21.73 8.19
N CYS A 365 -15.17 20.59 8.88
CA CYS A 365 -15.96 20.51 10.11
C CYS A 365 -15.43 21.47 11.18
N TYR A 366 -14.11 21.58 11.35
CA TYR A 366 -13.50 22.52 12.30
C TYR A 366 -13.75 23.97 11.94
N ILE A 367 -13.67 24.33 10.65
CA ILE A 367 -13.97 25.68 10.18
C ILE A 367 -15.44 26.02 10.47
N CYS A 368 -16.38 25.15 10.10
CA CYS A 368 -17.80 25.37 10.37
C CYS A 368 -18.11 25.47 11.88
N LEU A 369 -17.44 24.65 12.71
CA LEU A 369 -17.57 24.72 14.16
C LEU A 369 -17.06 26.05 14.71
N ALA A 370 -15.88 26.49 14.26
CA ALA A 370 -15.28 27.76 14.69
C ALA A 370 -16.14 28.96 14.27
N GLU A 371 -16.67 28.96 13.06
CA GLU A 371 -17.62 29.99 12.57
C GLU A 371 -18.89 30.02 13.42
N GLY A 372 -19.47 28.84 13.71
CA GLY A 372 -20.66 28.71 14.56
C GLY A 372 -20.43 29.21 15.98
N LEU A 373 -19.29 28.85 16.60
CA LEU A 373 -18.90 29.34 17.92
C LEU A 373 -18.67 30.85 17.95
N THR A 374 -18.05 31.41 16.90
CA THR A 374 -17.82 32.85 16.79
C THR A 374 -19.15 33.61 16.65
N MET A 375 -20.08 33.08 15.86
CA MET A 375 -21.43 33.65 15.73
C MET A 375 -22.25 33.53 17.03
N TYR A 376 -22.06 32.47 17.80
CA TYR A 376 -22.69 32.31 19.10
C TYR A 376 -22.14 33.32 20.11
N LEU A 377 -20.80 33.42 20.23
CA LEU A 377 -20.14 34.37 21.12
C LEU A 377 -20.48 35.82 20.77
N SER A 378 -20.54 36.17 19.49
CA SER A 378 -20.93 37.52 19.07
C SER A 378 -22.37 37.86 19.46
N ARG A 379 -23.30 36.89 19.40
CA ARG A 379 -24.67 37.08 19.88
C ARG A 379 -24.77 37.16 21.39
N CYS A 380 -23.97 36.39 22.13
CA CYS A 380 -23.92 36.47 23.60
C CYS A 380 -23.28 37.76 24.12
N LEU A 381 -22.39 38.38 23.35
CA LEU A 381 -21.79 39.69 23.68
C LEU A 381 -22.69 40.89 23.33
N LEU A 382 -23.74 40.66 22.53
CA LEU A 382 -24.73 41.68 22.12
C LEU A 382 -25.99 41.67 23.01
N LEU A 383 -26.12 40.69 23.91
CA LEU A 383 -27.11 40.60 24.99
C LEU A 383 -26.46 41.00 26.30
#